data_AF-A0A961B3N6-F1
#
_entry.id   AF-A0A961B3N6-F1
#
_cell.length_a   1.000
_cell.length_b   1.000
_cell.length_c   1.000
_cell.angle_alpha   90.00
_cell.angle_beta   90.00
_cell.angle_gamma   90.00
#
_symmetry.space_group_name_H-M   'P 1'
#
loop_
_entity.id
_entity.type
_entity.pdbx_description
1 polymer ?
#
loop_
_entity_poly.entity_id
_entity_poly.type
_entity_poly.pdbx_seq_one_letter_code
_entity_poly.pdbx_strand_id
1 'polypeptide(L)'
;GIADRFVFVRSLTGSAGRHDAFQCQSGFGFQDLASIGGRPAMGSVIGKLLGTPEDPAPPFVDLLQGRGKVRNSARPGFLGAVHQPFRPDISRLFHRELEAGMRTELNRLGARARGASLSLTDELSLDRVADRASLLDRLDSIRRRLDESSEQIAAMDRFTRQALKILSSGRLADAMDLDKEDPRVLARYTPPPMREGALAQSTAEGPEAARKLLLARRLVEAGVRVVSVSISDFDTHRDNNARMAQLGPIVDHALWALVTDLEERGLLDEVAIVAWGEFGRTPAVNANGGRDHWPRVGMALMAGGGLKTGQVIGKTDRLAAEATERPVTYPEVIATLYHCLGIDPRGAQIVDPTGRPQYLTGGAGPIRELI
;
A
#
# COMPACT_ATOMS: atom_id res chain seq x y z
N GLY A 1 -20.06 14.75 11.41
CA GLY A 1 -18.86 14.44 10.62
C GLY A 1 -17.73 14.05 11.56
N ILE A 2 -16.71 13.37 11.07
CA ILE A 2 -15.60 12.81 11.89
C ILE A 2 -14.26 13.51 11.61
N ALA A 3 -14.29 14.78 11.21
CA ALA A 3 -13.08 15.51 10.78
C ALA A 3 -12.03 15.63 11.90
N ASP A 4 -12.47 15.59 13.15
CA ASP A 4 -11.62 15.53 14.34
C ASP A 4 -10.81 14.23 14.46
N ARG A 5 -11.20 13.16 13.75
CA ARG A 5 -10.43 11.91 13.62
C ARG A 5 -9.31 11.97 12.58
N PHE A 6 -9.21 13.08 11.83
CA PHE A 6 -8.22 13.25 10.78
C PHE A 6 -7.22 14.35 11.07
N VAL A 7 -6.05 14.23 10.44
CA VAL A 7 -5.04 15.26 10.27
C VAL A 7 -5.01 15.65 8.81
N PHE A 8 -5.08 16.95 8.54
CA PHE A 8 -4.96 17.49 7.18
C PHE A 8 -3.59 18.11 6.99
N VAL A 9 -2.67 17.40 6.33
CA VAL A 9 -1.38 17.95 5.90
C VAL A 9 -1.59 18.64 4.56
N ARG A 10 -1.52 19.97 4.53
CA ARG A 10 -1.74 20.77 3.31
C ARG A 10 -0.46 21.34 2.70
N SER A 11 0.68 20.98 3.25
CA SER A 11 2.01 21.49 2.87
C SER A 11 2.97 20.36 2.48
N LEU A 12 2.45 19.26 1.92
CA LEU A 12 3.27 18.12 1.52
C LEU A 12 4.17 18.51 0.34
N THR A 13 5.49 18.37 0.48
CA THR A 13 6.48 18.72 -0.55
C THR A 13 7.46 17.59 -0.81
N GLY A 14 8.32 17.76 -1.81
CA GLY A 14 9.34 16.77 -2.19
C GLY A 14 8.84 15.74 -3.21
N SER A 15 7.77 16.06 -3.94
CA SER A 15 7.31 15.19 -5.02
C SER A 15 8.26 15.19 -6.22
N ALA A 16 8.51 14.00 -6.76
CA ALA A 16 9.26 13.81 -8.01
C ALA A 16 8.46 14.19 -9.27
N GLY A 17 7.15 14.47 -9.18
CA GLY A 17 6.32 14.81 -10.33
C GLY A 17 6.13 13.67 -11.33
N ARG A 18 6.17 12.42 -10.87
CA ARG A 18 6.10 11.21 -11.70
C ARG A 18 4.85 10.41 -11.40
N HIS A 19 4.27 9.76 -12.41
CA HIS A 19 3.13 8.84 -12.25
C HIS A 19 3.54 7.49 -11.63
N ASP A 20 4.37 7.53 -10.60
CA ASP A 20 4.68 6.41 -9.74
C ASP A 20 4.52 6.87 -8.29
N ALA A 21 3.98 6.00 -7.44
CA ALA A 21 3.80 6.24 -6.03
C ALA A 21 5.05 5.82 -5.23
N PHE A 22 6.23 5.76 -5.85
CA PHE A 22 7.44 5.19 -5.23
C PHE A 22 7.83 5.92 -3.94
N GLN A 23 7.76 7.25 -3.94
CA GLN A 23 8.00 8.08 -2.76
C GLN A 23 6.92 7.92 -1.68
N CYS A 24 5.68 7.61 -2.06
CA CYS A 24 4.61 7.28 -1.12
C CYS A 24 4.83 5.91 -0.46
N GLN A 25 5.61 5.03 -1.11
CA GLN A 25 5.90 3.70 -0.59
C GLN A 25 7.21 3.65 0.20
N SER A 26 8.22 4.45 -0.15
CA SER A 26 9.56 4.40 0.45
C SER A 26 9.96 5.65 1.22
N GLY A 27 9.33 6.79 0.95
CA GLY A 27 9.78 8.12 1.40
C GLY A 27 10.86 8.74 0.52
N PHE A 28 11.40 8.00 -0.45
CA PHE A 28 12.54 8.43 -1.28
C PHE A 28 12.18 8.57 -2.75
N GLY A 29 13.03 9.24 -3.52
CA GLY A 29 12.90 9.34 -4.96
C GLY A 29 13.27 8.03 -5.66
N PHE A 30 12.67 7.80 -6.84
CA PHE A 30 12.90 6.59 -7.63
C PHE A 30 14.38 6.33 -7.99
N GLN A 31 15.19 7.39 -8.11
CA GLN A 31 16.61 7.28 -8.47
C GLN A 31 17.50 6.92 -7.28
N ASP A 32 17.00 7.04 -6.05
CA ASP A 32 17.79 6.77 -4.85
C ASP A 32 18.20 5.31 -4.77
N LEU A 33 19.51 5.06 -4.75
CA LEU A 33 20.13 3.73 -4.71
C LEU A 33 19.72 2.82 -5.89
N ALA A 34 19.31 3.39 -7.02
CA ALA A 34 18.82 2.61 -8.16
C ALA A 34 19.84 1.57 -8.68
N SER A 35 21.14 1.85 -8.57
CA SER A 35 22.24 0.95 -8.97
C SER A 35 22.27 -0.39 -8.21
N ILE A 36 21.68 -0.43 -7.02
CA ILE A 36 21.61 -1.63 -6.17
C ILE A 36 20.18 -2.14 -5.97
N GLY A 37 19.23 -1.67 -6.80
CA GLY A 37 17.82 -2.08 -6.77
C GLY A 37 16.86 -1.02 -6.22
N GLY A 38 17.36 0.11 -5.71
CA GLY A 38 16.56 1.22 -5.20
C GLY A 38 16.21 1.09 -3.72
N ARG A 39 15.63 2.15 -3.15
CA ARG A 39 15.09 2.15 -1.79
C ARG A 39 13.91 1.16 -1.67
N PRO A 40 13.87 0.33 -0.60
CA PRO A 40 12.71 -0.55 -0.35
C PRO A 40 11.46 0.26 0.01
N ALA A 41 10.30 -0.27 -0.33
CA ALA A 41 9.04 0.18 0.23
C ALA A 41 8.99 -0.13 1.75
N MET A 42 8.29 0.71 2.51
CA MET A 42 8.13 0.59 3.95
C MET A 42 7.64 -0.80 4.34
N GLY A 43 6.62 -1.35 3.66
CA GLY A 43 6.13 -2.70 3.92
C GLY A 43 7.20 -3.80 3.74
N SER A 44 8.11 -3.65 2.77
CA SER A 44 9.25 -4.57 2.61
C SER A 44 10.27 -4.43 3.74
N VAL A 45 10.51 -3.20 4.23
CA VAL A 45 11.34 -2.97 5.41
C VAL A 45 10.71 -3.59 6.65
N ILE A 46 9.41 -3.40 6.86
CA ILE A 46 8.66 -4.02 7.97
C ILE A 46 8.72 -5.54 7.90
N GLY A 47 8.58 -6.13 6.71
CA GLY A 47 8.75 -7.56 6.53
C GLY A 47 10.17 -8.06 6.87
N LYS A 48 11.20 -7.23 6.70
CA LYS A 48 12.57 -7.57 7.12
C LYS A 48 12.80 -7.44 8.62
N LEU A 49 12.27 -6.39 9.23
CA LEU A 49 12.55 -6.06 10.63
C LEU A 49 11.64 -6.82 11.61
N LEU A 50 10.38 -6.99 11.25
CA LEU A 50 9.33 -7.52 12.14
C LEU A 50 8.69 -8.81 11.63
N GLY A 51 8.97 -9.21 10.38
CA GLY A 51 8.40 -10.41 9.79
C GLY A 51 9.03 -11.70 10.32
N THR A 52 8.20 -12.70 10.57
CA THR A 52 8.63 -14.03 11.03
C THR A 52 7.99 -15.14 10.18
N PRO A 53 8.66 -16.29 9.96
CA PRO A 53 8.05 -17.45 9.30
C PRO A 53 6.78 -17.98 9.99
N GLU A 54 6.61 -17.66 11.27
CA GLU A 54 5.49 -18.07 12.12
C GLU A 54 4.25 -17.18 11.93
N ASP A 55 4.41 -16.03 11.28
CA ASP A 55 3.32 -15.10 11.02
C ASP A 55 2.16 -15.77 10.26
N PRO A 56 0.89 -15.53 10.67
CA PRO A 56 -0.27 -16.14 10.03
C PRO A 56 -0.60 -15.53 8.65
N ALA A 57 0.00 -14.39 8.33
CA ALA A 57 -0.25 -13.61 7.12
C ALA A 57 1.08 -13.01 6.61
N PRO A 58 1.19 -12.67 5.32
CA PRO A 58 2.35 -11.95 4.82
C PRO A 58 2.45 -10.57 5.48
N PRO A 59 3.65 -10.10 5.85
CA PRO A 59 3.82 -8.83 6.56
C PRO A 59 3.42 -7.63 5.70
N PHE A 60 3.47 -7.76 4.38
CA PHE A 60 3.14 -6.70 3.42
C PHE A 60 2.29 -7.23 2.27
N VAL A 61 1.08 -6.66 2.13
CA VAL A 61 0.20 -6.88 0.98
C VAL A 61 0.11 -5.62 0.13
N ASP A 62 0.33 -5.77 -1.17
CA ASP A 62 0.22 -4.70 -2.15
C ASP A 62 -1.01 -4.91 -3.03
N LEU A 63 -2.01 -4.04 -2.85
CA LEU A 63 -3.25 -3.98 -3.62
C LEU A 63 -3.23 -2.85 -4.67
N LEU A 64 -2.06 -2.25 -4.95
CA LEU A 64 -1.95 -1.20 -5.96
C LEU A 64 -2.31 -1.76 -7.35
N GLN A 65 -3.44 -1.32 -7.87
CA GLN A 65 -3.87 -1.52 -9.26
C GLN A 65 -3.64 -0.24 -10.06
N GLY A 66 -3.46 -0.36 -11.37
CA GLY A 66 -3.10 0.78 -12.21
C GLY A 66 -2.24 0.43 -13.40
N ARG A 67 -1.83 1.48 -14.12
CA ARG A 67 -0.74 1.40 -15.10
C ARG A 67 0.52 0.84 -14.44
N GLY A 68 1.40 0.23 -15.23
CA GLY A 68 2.61 -0.44 -14.74
C GLY A 68 3.46 0.39 -13.78
N LYS A 69 3.49 1.73 -13.93
CA LYS A 69 4.24 2.61 -13.02
C LYS A 69 3.68 2.64 -11.58
N VAL A 70 2.37 2.81 -11.42
CA VAL A 70 1.70 2.81 -10.11
C VAL A 70 1.73 1.41 -9.50
N ARG A 71 1.34 0.40 -10.28
CA ARG A 71 1.32 -1.01 -9.84
C ARG A 71 2.67 -1.51 -9.34
N ASN A 72 3.76 -1.02 -9.94
CA ASN A 72 5.11 -1.38 -9.55
C ASN A 72 5.75 -0.35 -8.61
N SER A 73 4.98 0.43 -7.85
CA SER A 73 5.56 1.42 -6.93
C SER A 73 6.09 0.79 -5.64
N ALA A 74 5.38 -0.20 -5.10
CA ALA A 74 5.85 -0.98 -3.96
C ALA A 74 6.92 -1.98 -4.44
N ARG A 75 8.17 -1.82 -4.01
CA ARG A 75 9.27 -2.70 -4.41
C ARG A 75 10.09 -3.11 -3.20
N PRO A 76 10.69 -4.31 -3.22
CA PRO A 76 11.64 -4.69 -2.18
C PRO A 76 12.94 -3.88 -2.24
N GLY A 77 13.21 -3.14 -3.31
CA GLY A 77 14.46 -2.40 -3.46
C GLY A 77 15.68 -3.31 -3.37
N PHE A 78 16.75 -2.81 -2.76
CA PHE A 78 17.98 -3.56 -2.49
C PHE A 78 17.80 -4.73 -1.49
N LEU A 79 16.64 -4.84 -0.82
CA LEU A 79 16.35 -5.99 0.06
C LEU A 79 16.13 -7.29 -0.73
N GLY A 80 15.89 -7.18 -2.04
CA GLY A 80 15.76 -8.32 -2.94
C GLY A 80 14.41 -9.01 -2.87
N ALA A 81 14.20 -9.99 -3.75
CA ALA A 81 12.93 -10.71 -3.90
C ALA A 81 12.42 -11.33 -2.58
N VAL A 82 13.33 -11.54 -1.62
CA VAL A 82 13.02 -12.12 -0.33
C VAL A 82 12.13 -11.24 0.59
N HIS A 83 11.97 -9.97 0.24
CA HIS A 83 11.10 -9.04 0.95
C HIS A 83 10.05 -8.42 0.01
N GLN A 84 9.73 -9.09 -1.09
CA GLN A 84 8.74 -8.61 -2.06
C GLN A 84 7.33 -8.61 -1.43
N PRO A 85 6.49 -7.58 -1.69
CA PRO A 85 5.09 -7.62 -1.29
C PRO A 85 4.35 -8.83 -1.84
N PHE A 86 3.46 -9.39 -1.04
CA PHE A 86 2.45 -10.33 -1.51
C PHE A 86 1.40 -9.56 -2.32
N ARG A 87 1.10 -10.05 -3.54
CA ARG A 87 0.15 -9.42 -4.47
C ARG A 87 -0.95 -10.43 -4.82
N PRO A 88 -2.10 -10.41 -4.11
CA PRO A 88 -3.21 -11.27 -4.47
C PRO A 88 -3.82 -10.83 -5.81
N ASP A 89 -4.39 -11.79 -6.54
CA ASP A 89 -5.27 -11.44 -7.65
C ASP A 89 -6.62 -10.95 -7.11
N ILE A 90 -6.90 -9.67 -7.32
CA ILE A 90 -8.16 -9.02 -6.92
C ILE A 90 -9.03 -8.61 -8.11
N SER A 91 -8.70 -9.08 -9.32
CA SER A 91 -9.40 -8.72 -10.55
C SER A 91 -10.88 -9.14 -10.58
N ARG A 92 -11.24 -10.18 -9.81
CA ARG A 92 -12.63 -10.63 -9.64
C ARG A 92 -13.42 -9.75 -8.67
N LEU A 93 -12.75 -9.19 -7.67
CA LEU A 93 -13.37 -8.31 -6.66
C LEU A 93 -13.55 -6.88 -7.21
N PHE A 94 -12.57 -6.43 -7.98
CA PHE A 94 -12.52 -5.08 -8.53
C PHE A 94 -12.29 -5.15 -10.03
N HIS A 95 -13.38 -5.27 -10.78
CA HIS A 95 -13.32 -5.36 -12.23
C HIS A 95 -12.80 -4.05 -12.82
N ARG A 96 -11.85 -4.17 -13.73
CA ARG A 96 -11.26 -3.05 -14.45
C ARG A 96 -11.09 -3.40 -15.90
N GLU A 97 -11.64 -2.58 -16.79
CA GLU A 97 -11.31 -2.66 -18.19
C GLU A 97 -9.86 -2.23 -18.42
N LEU A 98 -9.06 -3.13 -18.99
CA LEU A 98 -7.66 -2.86 -19.28
C LEU A 98 -7.55 -2.04 -20.58
N GLU A 99 -6.87 -0.89 -20.50
CA GLU A 99 -6.35 -0.15 -21.66
C GLU A 99 -5.45 -1.06 -22.53
N ALA A 100 -5.42 -0.82 -23.84
CA ALA A 100 -4.64 -1.63 -24.79
C ALA A 100 -3.16 -1.77 -24.39
N GLY A 101 -2.52 -0.69 -23.94
CA GLY A 101 -1.12 -0.72 -23.51
C GLY A 101 -0.87 -1.60 -22.27
N MET A 102 -1.83 -1.66 -21.35
CA MET A 102 -1.75 -2.53 -20.18
C MET A 102 -1.90 -4.00 -20.54
N ARG A 103 -2.74 -4.33 -21.53
CA ARG A 103 -2.88 -5.72 -22.03
C ARG A 103 -1.57 -6.22 -22.63
N THR A 104 -0.89 -5.38 -23.41
CA THR A 104 0.43 -5.71 -23.98
C THR A 104 1.49 -5.90 -22.89
N GLU A 105 1.51 -5.06 -21.86
CA GLU A 105 2.42 -5.18 -20.72
C GLU A 105 2.15 -6.46 -19.91
N LEU A 106 0.88 -6.77 -19.60
CA LEU A 106 0.47 -8.01 -18.92
C LEU A 106 0.88 -9.26 -19.70
N ASN A 107 0.69 -9.25 -21.02
CA ASN A 107 1.12 -10.35 -21.89
C ASN A 107 2.64 -10.53 -21.87
N ARG A 108 3.40 -9.43 -21.81
CA ARG A 108 4.87 -9.46 -21.71
C ARG A 108 5.36 -9.96 -20.34
N LEU A 109 4.68 -9.61 -19.25
CA LEU A 109 5.07 -9.97 -17.89
C LEU A 109 4.64 -11.38 -17.46
N GLY A 110 3.67 -11.98 -18.16
CA GLY A 110 3.23 -13.37 -17.93
C GLY A 110 2.67 -13.61 -16.51
N ALA A 111 2.94 -14.78 -15.93
CA ALA A 111 2.43 -15.19 -14.61
C ALA A 111 2.81 -14.22 -13.46
N ARG A 112 3.94 -13.52 -13.57
CA ARG A 112 4.39 -12.52 -12.57
C ARG A 112 3.42 -11.33 -12.45
N ALA A 113 2.63 -11.05 -13.48
CA ALA A 113 1.63 -9.98 -13.48
C ALA A 113 0.20 -10.45 -13.17
N ARG A 114 -0.05 -11.74 -12.93
CA ARG A 114 -1.40 -12.26 -12.68
C ARG A 114 -1.79 -12.36 -11.20
N GLY A 115 -0.91 -11.96 -10.29
CA GLY A 115 -1.16 -12.09 -8.84
C GLY A 115 -1.12 -13.56 -8.39
N ALA A 116 -1.07 -13.77 -7.08
CA ALA A 116 -1.15 -15.11 -6.51
C ALA A 116 -2.62 -15.49 -6.27
N SER A 117 -3.02 -16.69 -6.73
CA SER A 117 -4.29 -17.30 -6.35
C SER A 117 -4.13 -18.02 -5.00
N LEU A 118 -5.13 -17.90 -4.13
CA LEU A 118 -5.15 -18.50 -2.80
C LEU A 118 -6.01 -19.77 -2.71
N SER A 119 -6.56 -20.25 -3.82
CA SER A 119 -7.34 -21.50 -3.86
C SER A 119 -6.43 -22.72 -3.99
N LEU A 120 -6.48 -23.63 -3.02
CA LEU A 120 -5.98 -24.99 -3.20
C LEU A 120 -6.98 -25.74 -4.11
N THR A 121 -6.53 -26.22 -5.26
CA THR A 121 -7.34 -27.08 -6.15
C THR A 121 -7.51 -28.47 -5.51
N ASP A 122 -8.57 -29.21 -5.86
CA ASP A 122 -8.87 -30.54 -5.28
C ASP A 122 -7.72 -31.57 -5.40
N GLU A 123 -6.76 -31.33 -6.30
CA GLU A 123 -5.54 -32.14 -6.45
C GLU A 123 -4.46 -31.87 -5.37
N LEU A 124 -4.58 -30.77 -4.62
CA LEU A 124 -3.66 -30.28 -3.59
C LEU A 124 -4.38 -30.09 -2.24
N SER A 125 -4.77 -31.20 -1.60
CA SER A 125 -5.28 -31.16 -0.22
C SER A 125 -4.21 -30.68 0.78
N LEU A 126 -4.64 -30.13 1.92
CA LEU A 126 -3.74 -29.71 3.00
C LEU A 126 -2.79 -30.84 3.45
N ASP A 127 -3.28 -32.08 3.52
CA ASP A 127 -2.48 -33.25 3.87
C ASP A 127 -1.37 -33.52 2.84
N ARG A 128 -1.67 -33.41 1.53
CA ARG A 128 -0.65 -33.56 0.47
C ARG A 128 0.37 -32.44 0.48
N VAL A 129 -0.05 -31.23 0.83
CA VAL A 129 0.85 -30.07 0.97
C VAL A 129 1.77 -30.27 2.18
N ALA A 130 1.24 -30.76 3.31
CA ALA A 130 2.02 -31.11 4.49
C ALA A 130 3.02 -32.26 4.23
N ASP A 131 2.61 -33.31 3.51
CA ASP A 131 3.49 -34.42 3.12
C ASP A 131 4.64 -33.96 2.22
N ARG A 132 4.35 -33.10 1.24
CA ARG A 132 5.37 -32.52 0.35
C ARG A 132 6.30 -31.58 1.10
N ALA A 133 5.79 -30.80 2.06
CA ALA A 133 6.61 -29.98 2.92
C ALA A 133 7.57 -30.82 3.77
N SER A 134 7.09 -31.92 4.35
CA SER A 134 7.90 -32.87 5.12
C SER A 134 9.00 -33.53 4.26
N LEU A 135 8.67 -33.89 3.01
CA LEU A 135 9.64 -34.40 2.04
C LEU A 135 10.70 -33.36 1.63
N LEU A 136 10.28 -32.11 1.40
CA LEU A 136 11.18 -31.00 1.11
C LEU A 136 12.13 -30.75 2.28
N ASP A 137 11.62 -30.70 3.51
CA ASP A 137 12.45 -30.47 4.70
C ASP A 137 13.48 -31.60 4.89
N ARG A 138 13.11 -32.86 4.59
CA ARG A 138 14.04 -33.99 4.56
C ARG A 138 15.11 -33.82 3.47
N LEU A 139 14.75 -33.45 2.24
CA LEU A 139 15.72 -33.22 1.16
C LEU A 139 16.64 -32.02 1.45
N ASP A 140 16.10 -30.95 2.01
CA ASP A 140 16.86 -29.77 2.41
C ASP A 140 17.77 -30.05 3.60
N SER A 141 17.39 -30.94 4.52
CA SER A 141 18.28 -31.40 5.60
C SER A 141 19.48 -32.19 5.06
N ILE A 142 19.29 -32.95 3.97
CA ILE A 142 20.37 -33.65 3.27
C ILE A 142 21.28 -32.65 2.55
N ARG A 143 20.70 -31.65 1.89
CA ARG A 143 21.46 -30.59 1.19
C ARG A 143 22.26 -29.71 2.15
N ARG A 144 21.70 -29.33 3.30
CA ARG A 144 22.40 -28.59 4.37
C ARG A 144 23.59 -29.34 4.95
N ARG A 145 23.59 -30.68 4.91
CA ARG A 145 24.74 -31.50 5.30
C ARG A 145 25.86 -31.52 4.26
N LEU A 146 25.58 -31.08 3.04
CA LEU A 146 26.52 -31.08 1.91
C LEU A 146 27.07 -29.68 1.59
N ASP A 147 26.30 -28.61 1.85
CA ASP A 147 26.69 -27.22 1.61
C ASP A 147 26.64 -26.40 2.92
N GLU A 148 27.79 -26.07 3.52
CA GLU A 148 27.88 -25.21 4.72
C GLU A 148 27.62 -23.70 4.43
N SER A 149 27.43 -23.30 3.16
CA SER A 149 27.52 -21.90 2.75
C SER A 149 26.44 -21.45 1.75
N SER A 150 25.17 -21.32 2.16
CA SER A 150 24.23 -20.53 1.34
C SER A 150 23.05 -19.94 2.11
N GLU A 151 23.14 -18.64 2.41
CA GLU A 151 22.02 -17.80 2.87
C GLU A 151 20.78 -17.91 1.97
N GLN A 152 20.97 -18.25 0.70
CA GLN A 152 19.90 -18.48 -0.29
C GLN A 152 19.04 -19.71 0.04
N ILE A 153 19.62 -20.79 0.58
CA ILE A 153 18.87 -21.97 1.01
C ILE A 153 18.03 -21.63 2.25
N ALA A 154 18.63 -20.93 3.23
CA ALA A 154 17.91 -20.47 4.42
C ALA A 154 16.78 -19.47 4.09
N ALA A 155 16.94 -18.65 3.05
CA ALA A 155 15.87 -17.79 2.55
C ALA A 155 14.73 -18.60 1.91
N MET A 156 15.05 -19.58 1.05
CA MET A 156 14.05 -20.43 0.39
C MET A 156 13.22 -21.25 1.40
N ASP A 157 13.86 -21.76 2.45
CA ASP A 157 13.21 -22.50 3.53
C ASP A 157 12.23 -21.59 4.31
N ARG A 158 12.65 -20.36 4.65
CA ARG A 158 11.76 -19.36 5.27
C ARG A 158 10.54 -19.04 4.39
N PHE A 159 10.74 -18.87 3.09
CA PHE A 159 9.65 -18.66 2.15
C PHE A 159 8.65 -19.81 2.13
N THR A 160 9.18 -21.02 2.06
CA THR A 160 8.37 -22.22 1.92
C THR A 160 7.55 -22.41 3.19
N ARG A 161 8.16 -22.29 4.37
CA ARG A 161 7.44 -22.35 5.65
C ARG A 161 6.36 -21.26 5.79
N GLN A 162 6.68 -20.02 5.44
CA GLN A 162 5.70 -18.93 5.53
C GLN A 162 4.53 -19.15 4.55
N ALA A 163 4.81 -19.57 3.31
CA ALA A 163 3.76 -19.87 2.33
C ALA A 163 2.85 -21.01 2.81
N LEU A 164 3.43 -22.08 3.35
CA LEU A 164 2.68 -23.20 3.94
C LEU A 164 1.83 -22.74 5.14
N LYS A 165 2.37 -21.87 6.00
CA LYS A 165 1.65 -21.33 7.14
C LYS A 165 0.46 -20.48 6.71
N ILE A 166 0.67 -19.57 5.75
CA ILE A 166 -0.40 -18.73 5.18
C ILE A 166 -1.50 -19.60 4.59
N LEU A 167 -1.15 -20.57 3.73
CA LEU A 167 -2.10 -21.46 3.06
C LEU A 167 -2.84 -22.38 4.03
N SER A 168 -2.16 -22.90 5.06
CA SER A 168 -2.78 -23.78 6.06
C SER A 168 -3.62 -23.04 7.10
N SER A 169 -3.33 -21.76 7.38
CA SER A 169 -4.07 -20.99 8.39
C SER A 169 -5.50 -20.64 7.96
N GLY A 170 -5.77 -20.57 6.66
CA GLY A 170 -7.05 -20.08 6.12
C GLY A 170 -7.32 -18.59 6.31
N ARG A 171 -6.68 -17.92 7.28
CA ARG A 171 -6.96 -16.53 7.67
C ARG A 171 -6.83 -15.53 6.52
N LEU A 172 -5.79 -15.67 5.71
CA LEU A 172 -5.61 -14.79 4.55
C LEU A 172 -6.69 -15.03 3.48
N ALA A 173 -7.03 -16.29 3.21
CA ALA A 173 -8.09 -16.62 2.26
C ALA A 173 -9.46 -16.10 2.75
N ASP A 174 -9.76 -16.24 4.04
CA ASP A 174 -10.96 -15.70 4.66
C ASP A 174 -11.02 -14.18 4.59
N ALA A 175 -9.90 -13.49 4.82
CA ALA A 175 -9.83 -12.03 4.70
C ALA A 175 -10.11 -11.56 3.26
N MET A 176 -9.65 -12.31 2.26
CA MET A 176 -9.86 -12.03 0.84
C MET A 176 -11.29 -12.31 0.36
N ASP A 177 -12.05 -13.11 1.10
CA ASP A 177 -13.45 -13.42 0.83
C ASP A 177 -14.37 -12.39 1.50
N LEU A 178 -14.81 -11.39 0.71
CA LEU A 178 -15.70 -10.33 1.19
C LEU A 178 -17.13 -10.83 1.46
N ASP A 179 -17.53 -11.97 0.91
CA ASP A 179 -18.86 -12.56 1.17
C ASP A 179 -18.98 -13.10 2.59
N LYS A 180 -17.85 -13.27 3.29
CA LYS A 180 -17.77 -13.60 4.72
C LYS A 180 -17.87 -12.38 5.65
N GLU A 181 -18.01 -11.17 5.14
CA GLU A 181 -18.25 -9.97 5.95
C GLU A 181 -19.74 -9.82 6.28
N ASP A 182 -20.07 -9.24 7.44
CA ASP A 182 -21.45 -8.88 7.74
C ASP A 182 -22.01 -7.99 6.60
N PRO A 183 -23.16 -8.33 6.00
CA PRO A 183 -23.76 -7.54 4.92
C PRO A 183 -23.94 -6.06 5.26
N ARG A 184 -24.16 -5.71 6.54
CA ARG A 184 -24.27 -4.33 6.99
C ARG A 184 -22.94 -3.58 6.91
N VAL A 185 -21.84 -4.25 7.23
CA VAL A 185 -20.50 -3.68 7.12
C VAL A 185 -20.12 -3.57 5.65
N LEU A 186 -20.38 -4.61 4.84
CA LEU A 186 -20.16 -4.54 3.39
C LEU A 186 -20.94 -3.39 2.74
N ALA A 187 -22.21 -3.20 3.13
CA ALA A 187 -23.03 -2.09 2.67
C ALA A 187 -22.45 -0.71 3.07
N ARG A 188 -21.86 -0.59 4.27
CA ARG A 188 -21.22 0.65 4.73
C ARG A 188 -20.03 1.08 3.87
N TYR A 189 -19.29 0.14 3.28
CA TYR A 189 -18.17 0.45 2.36
C TYR A 189 -18.61 0.55 0.90
N THR A 190 -19.92 0.41 0.63
CA THR A 190 -20.48 0.53 -0.72
C THR A 190 -21.06 1.92 -0.87
N PRO A 191 -20.42 2.82 -1.63
CA PRO A 191 -20.95 4.16 -1.83
C PRO A 191 -22.31 4.09 -2.56
N PRO A 192 -23.18 5.08 -2.36
CA PRO A 192 -24.49 5.10 -3.00
C PRO A 192 -24.35 5.05 -4.54
N PRO A 193 -25.35 4.48 -5.24
CA PRO A 193 -25.33 4.41 -6.70
C PRO A 193 -25.08 5.78 -7.33
N MET A 194 -24.15 5.82 -8.27
CA MET A 194 -23.85 7.02 -9.02
C MET A 194 -24.99 7.34 -9.99
N ARG A 195 -25.12 8.62 -10.37
CA ARG A 195 -26.06 9.03 -11.42
C ARG A 195 -25.75 8.31 -12.73
N GLU A 196 -26.78 7.97 -13.48
CA GLU A 196 -26.64 7.36 -14.80
C GLU A 196 -25.75 8.22 -15.71
N GLY A 197 -24.81 7.58 -16.42
CA GLY A 197 -23.79 8.28 -17.23
C GLY A 197 -22.56 8.79 -16.46
N ALA A 198 -22.59 8.84 -15.13
CA ALA A 198 -21.46 9.29 -14.31
C ALA A 198 -20.39 8.21 -14.05
N LEU A 199 -20.70 6.94 -14.31
CA LEU A 199 -19.77 5.82 -14.11
C LEU A 199 -18.48 5.97 -14.92
N ALA A 200 -18.58 6.47 -16.15
CA ALA A 200 -17.44 6.76 -17.02
C ALA A 200 -16.53 7.88 -16.49
N GLN A 201 -17.00 8.66 -15.52
CA GLN A 201 -16.26 9.74 -14.86
C GLN A 201 -15.78 9.35 -13.45
N SER A 202 -15.97 8.09 -13.04
CA SER A 202 -15.59 7.56 -11.72
C SER A 202 -14.16 6.99 -11.72
N THR A 203 -13.86 6.12 -10.76
CA THR A 203 -12.57 5.42 -10.69
C THR A 203 -12.49 4.30 -11.76
N ALA A 204 -11.29 3.83 -12.09
CA ALA A 204 -11.07 2.73 -13.02
C ALA A 204 -11.70 1.41 -12.57
N GLU A 205 -12.03 1.27 -11.28
CA GLU A 205 -12.74 0.11 -10.72
C GLU A 205 -14.17 0.47 -10.31
N GLY A 206 -14.68 1.62 -10.76
CA GLY A 206 -16.00 2.11 -10.40
C GLY A 206 -16.13 2.57 -8.95
N PRO A 207 -17.36 2.78 -8.45
CA PRO A 207 -17.63 3.07 -7.04
C PRO A 207 -17.13 1.96 -6.08
N GLU A 208 -17.03 0.73 -6.56
CA GLU A 208 -16.57 -0.44 -5.80
C GLU A 208 -15.13 -0.34 -5.31
N ALA A 209 -14.32 0.56 -5.88
CA ALA A 209 -12.96 0.86 -5.38
C ALA A 209 -12.92 1.19 -3.87
N ALA A 210 -14.01 1.74 -3.32
CA ALA A 210 -14.15 2.00 -1.89
C ALA A 210 -14.01 0.73 -1.03
N ARG A 211 -14.50 -0.42 -1.52
CA ARG A 211 -14.41 -1.71 -0.81
C ARG A 211 -12.99 -2.26 -0.71
N LYS A 212 -12.00 -1.68 -1.41
CA LYS A 212 -10.58 -1.99 -1.16
C LYS A 212 -10.16 -1.63 0.26
N LEU A 213 -10.77 -0.62 0.87
CA LEU A 213 -10.48 -0.24 2.25
C LEU A 213 -11.08 -1.27 3.24
N LEU A 214 -12.24 -1.86 2.92
CA LEU A 214 -12.77 -3.00 3.66
C LEU A 214 -11.83 -4.21 3.57
N LEU A 215 -11.35 -4.53 2.37
CA LEU A 215 -10.37 -5.59 2.17
C LEU A 215 -9.09 -5.32 2.98
N ALA A 216 -8.59 -4.08 2.97
CA ALA A 216 -7.43 -3.69 3.77
C ALA A 216 -7.67 -3.89 5.27
N ARG A 217 -8.83 -3.50 5.80
CA ARG A 217 -9.20 -3.73 7.20
C ARG A 217 -9.19 -5.22 7.54
N ARG A 218 -9.82 -6.07 6.71
CA ARG A 218 -9.85 -7.53 6.92
C ARG A 218 -8.44 -8.13 6.87
N LEU A 219 -7.57 -7.64 5.97
CA LEU A 219 -6.17 -8.07 5.90
C LEU A 219 -5.39 -7.69 7.16
N VAL A 220 -5.61 -6.49 7.71
CA VAL A 220 -5.01 -6.07 8.98
C VAL A 220 -5.47 -6.97 10.13
N GLU A 221 -6.76 -7.29 10.23
CA GLU A 221 -7.29 -8.25 11.23
C GLU A 221 -6.74 -9.69 11.04
N ALA A 222 -6.37 -10.06 9.82
CA ALA A 222 -5.71 -11.32 9.53
C ALA A 222 -4.22 -11.35 9.93
N GLY A 223 -3.64 -10.19 10.28
CA GLY A 223 -2.24 -10.06 10.73
C GLY A 223 -1.30 -9.43 9.71
N VAL A 224 -1.81 -8.87 8.62
CA VAL A 224 -0.99 -8.09 7.68
C VAL A 224 -0.59 -6.77 8.32
N ARG A 225 0.70 -6.49 8.41
CA ARG A 225 1.22 -5.29 9.08
C ARG A 225 1.15 -4.02 8.22
N VAL A 226 1.28 -4.17 6.90
CA VAL A 226 1.19 -3.06 5.95
C VAL A 226 0.34 -3.47 4.76
N VAL A 227 -0.65 -2.64 4.41
CA VAL A 227 -1.46 -2.81 3.20
C VAL A 227 -1.36 -1.54 2.35
N SER A 228 -0.89 -1.67 1.12
CA SER A 228 -0.91 -0.56 0.15
C SER A 228 -2.14 -0.66 -0.73
N VAL A 229 -2.90 0.43 -0.83
CA VAL A 229 -4.15 0.50 -1.60
C VAL A 229 -4.07 1.66 -2.59
N SER A 230 -4.61 1.47 -3.81
CA SER A 230 -4.84 2.57 -4.75
C SER A 230 -6.31 2.74 -5.06
N ILE A 231 -6.72 4.01 -5.13
CA ILE A 231 -7.94 4.47 -5.80
C ILE A 231 -7.48 5.34 -6.97
N SER A 232 -7.84 4.95 -8.19
CA SER A 232 -7.31 5.54 -9.43
C SER A 232 -8.12 6.76 -9.92
N ASP A 233 -7.65 7.38 -11.01
CA ASP A 233 -8.38 8.35 -11.87
C ASP A 233 -8.41 9.82 -11.46
N PHE A 234 -7.53 10.20 -10.53
CA PHE A 234 -7.29 11.58 -10.09
C PHE A 234 -6.40 12.41 -11.04
N ASP A 235 -5.94 11.85 -12.17
CA ASP A 235 -5.13 12.56 -13.18
C ASP A 235 -5.99 13.37 -14.16
N THR A 236 -6.71 14.37 -13.64
CA THR A 236 -7.79 15.09 -14.30
C THR A 236 -7.31 16.26 -15.18
N HIS A 237 -6.66 15.94 -16.31
CA HIS A 237 -6.23 16.95 -17.29
C HIS A 237 -7.36 17.59 -18.12
N ARG A 238 -8.59 17.11 -17.97
CA ARG A 238 -9.83 17.66 -18.57
C ARG A 238 -10.99 17.48 -17.60
N ASP A 239 -12.01 18.34 -17.72
CA ASP A 239 -13.30 18.24 -17.00
C ASP A 239 -13.15 17.99 -15.49
N ASN A 240 -12.17 18.63 -14.85
CA ASN A 240 -11.75 18.31 -13.48
C ASN A 240 -12.91 18.38 -12.49
N ASN A 241 -13.73 19.42 -12.56
CA ASN A 241 -14.80 19.63 -11.57
C ASN A 241 -15.88 18.56 -11.68
N ALA A 242 -16.25 18.17 -12.91
CA ALA A 242 -17.23 17.10 -13.13
C ALA A 242 -16.69 15.76 -12.62
N ARG A 243 -15.42 15.44 -12.91
CA ARG A 243 -14.76 14.24 -12.42
C ARG A 243 -14.63 14.24 -10.89
N MET A 244 -14.17 15.33 -10.29
CA MET A 244 -14.00 15.42 -8.83
C MET A 244 -15.33 15.36 -8.07
N ALA A 245 -16.43 15.82 -8.67
CA ALA A 245 -17.78 15.64 -8.11
C ALA A 245 -18.19 14.16 -8.01
N GLN A 246 -17.54 13.27 -8.76
CA GLN A 246 -17.72 11.82 -8.68
C GLN A 246 -16.64 11.14 -7.81
N LEU A 247 -15.37 11.49 -8.01
CA LEU A 247 -14.23 10.86 -7.35
C LEU A 247 -14.14 11.22 -5.85
N GLY A 248 -14.39 12.49 -5.52
CA GLY A 248 -14.30 13.00 -4.15
C GLY A 248 -15.20 12.23 -3.18
N PRO A 249 -16.52 12.11 -3.46
CA PRO A 249 -17.44 11.36 -2.62
C PRO A 249 -17.07 9.89 -2.41
N ILE A 250 -16.46 9.22 -3.39
CA ILE A 250 -16.03 7.82 -3.26
C ILE A 250 -14.94 7.70 -2.20
N VAL A 251 -13.91 8.57 -2.26
CA VAL A 251 -12.80 8.55 -1.29
C VAL A 251 -13.26 9.03 0.09
N ASP A 252 -14.06 10.09 0.15
CA ASP A 252 -14.63 10.61 1.39
C ASP A 252 -15.44 9.53 2.13
N HIS A 253 -16.35 8.87 1.42
CA HIS A 253 -17.15 7.77 1.98
C HIS A 253 -16.30 6.58 2.42
N ALA A 254 -15.31 6.18 1.60
CA ALA A 254 -14.45 5.04 1.92
C ALA A 254 -13.58 5.30 3.18
N LEU A 255 -13.02 6.52 3.32
CA LEU A 255 -12.25 6.91 4.49
C LEU A 255 -13.14 7.03 5.74
N TRP A 256 -14.35 7.59 5.59
CA TRP A 256 -15.33 7.62 6.66
C TRP A 256 -15.68 6.21 7.15
N ALA A 257 -15.99 5.30 6.22
CA ALA A 257 -16.33 3.92 6.53
C ALA A 257 -15.19 3.20 7.26
N LEU A 258 -13.95 3.34 6.77
CA LEU A 258 -12.76 2.72 7.37
C LEU A 258 -12.49 3.22 8.78
N VAL A 259 -12.43 4.54 8.99
CA VAL A 259 -12.12 5.11 10.30
C VAL A 259 -13.22 4.78 11.31
N THR A 260 -14.49 4.87 10.90
CA THR A 260 -15.62 4.53 11.78
C THR A 260 -15.63 3.04 12.15
N ASP A 261 -15.40 2.15 11.18
CA ASP A 261 -15.35 0.70 11.41
C ASP A 261 -14.18 0.31 12.31
N LEU A 262 -13.01 0.91 12.14
CA LEU A 262 -11.87 0.69 13.04
C LEU A 262 -12.12 1.24 14.44
N GLU A 263 -12.78 2.38 14.58
CA GLU A 263 -13.15 2.95 15.88
C GLU A 263 -14.15 2.05 16.62
N GLU A 264 -15.22 1.62 15.95
CA GLU A 264 -16.23 0.71 16.51
C GLU A 264 -15.63 -0.64 16.95
N ARG A 265 -14.54 -1.07 16.30
CA ARG A 265 -13.80 -2.30 16.65
C ARG A 265 -12.73 -2.09 17.71
N GLY A 266 -12.48 -0.86 18.14
CA GLY A 266 -11.36 -0.54 19.05
C GLY A 266 -9.97 -0.73 18.42
N LEU A 267 -9.88 -0.71 17.09
CA LEU A 267 -8.65 -0.89 16.32
C LEU A 267 -8.06 0.43 15.80
N LEU A 268 -8.77 1.56 15.93
CA LEU A 268 -8.32 2.83 15.35
C LEU A 268 -6.94 3.27 15.88
N ASP A 269 -6.66 3.06 17.17
CA ASP A 269 -5.36 3.40 17.76
C ASP A 269 -4.23 2.43 17.36
N GLU A 270 -4.57 1.23 16.91
CA GLU A 270 -3.62 0.19 16.46
C GLU A 270 -3.29 0.29 14.97
N VAL A 271 -4.05 1.09 14.21
CA VAL A 271 -3.95 1.19 12.74
C VAL A 271 -3.70 2.63 12.31
N ALA A 272 -2.48 2.91 11.88
CA ALA A 272 -2.14 4.18 11.23
C ALA A 272 -2.59 4.19 9.76
N ILE A 273 -3.37 5.19 9.39
CA ILE A 273 -3.91 5.39 8.04
C ILE A 273 -3.24 6.60 7.41
N VAL A 274 -2.77 6.48 6.17
CA VAL A 274 -2.36 7.61 5.34
C VAL A 274 -3.04 7.54 3.97
N ALA A 275 -3.70 8.63 3.58
CA ALA A 275 -4.26 8.81 2.25
C ALA A 275 -3.59 10.03 1.58
N TRP A 276 -2.90 9.78 0.49
CA TRP A 276 -2.03 10.75 -0.20
C TRP A 276 -1.73 10.29 -1.62
N GLY A 277 -1.08 11.15 -2.41
CA GLY A 277 -0.75 10.87 -3.81
C GLY A 277 0.67 11.29 -4.18
N GLU A 278 1.06 10.95 -5.42
CA GLU A 278 2.38 11.22 -5.97
C GLU A 278 2.68 12.72 -6.17
N PHE A 279 1.69 13.57 -6.38
CA PHE A 279 1.85 15.02 -6.53
C PHE A 279 0.51 15.74 -6.40
N GLY A 280 0.55 17.08 -6.26
CA GLY A 280 -0.64 17.93 -6.34
C GLY A 280 -1.06 18.24 -7.78
N ARG A 281 -2.12 19.04 -7.91
CA ARG A 281 -2.62 19.57 -9.19
C ARG A 281 -2.46 21.07 -9.26
N THR A 282 -2.28 21.62 -10.46
CA THR A 282 -2.10 23.07 -10.65
C THR A 282 -3.25 23.84 -10.00
N PRO A 283 -2.99 24.96 -9.31
CA PRO A 283 -4.02 25.90 -8.87
C PRO A 283 -4.87 26.48 -10.00
N ALA A 284 -4.21 26.73 -11.14
CA ALA A 284 -4.86 27.20 -12.35
C ALA A 284 -5.56 26.05 -13.09
N VAL A 285 -6.75 26.34 -13.61
CA VAL A 285 -7.49 25.45 -14.52
C VAL A 285 -6.98 25.67 -15.95
N ASN A 286 -6.69 24.59 -16.67
CA ASN A 286 -6.19 24.62 -18.04
C ASN A 286 -7.33 24.84 -19.06
N ALA A 287 -6.97 25.03 -20.34
CA ALA A 287 -7.95 25.31 -21.41
C ALA A 287 -8.99 24.20 -21.63
N ASN A 288 -8.75 22.98 -21.14
CA ASN A 288 -9.68 21.85 -21.24
C ASN A 288 -10.55 21.68 -19.99
N GLY A 289 -10.60 22.69 -19.10
CA GLY A 289 -11.32 22.59 -17.82
C GLY A 289 -10.69 21.60 -16.84
N GLY A 290 -9.44 21.18 -17.09
CA GLY A 290 -8.66 20.30 -16.24
C GLY A 290 -7.66 21.03 -15.35
N ARG A 291 -6.85 20.27 -14.61
CA ARG A 291 -5.66 20.77 -13.91
C ARG A 291 -4.46 19.94 -14.35
N ASP A 292 -3.25 20.48 -14.34
CA ASP A 292 -2.03 19.77 -14.74
C ASP A 292 -1.20 19.32 -13.52
N HIS A 293 -0.07 18.64 -13.75
CA HIS A 293 0.78 18.13 -12.68
C HIS A 293 1.40 19.27 -11.89
N TRP A 294 1.42 19.13 -10.56
CA TRP A 294 1.98 20.14 -9.68
C TRP A 294 2.81 19.54 -8.55
N PRO A 295 4.10 19.28 -8.79
CA PRO A 295 4.98 18.66 -7.80
C PRO A 295 5.38 19.57 -6.63
N ARG A 296 5.13 20.89 -6.73
CA ARG A 296 5.56 21.88 -5.73
C ARG A 296 4.92 21.67 -4.37
N VAL A 297 3.63 21.33 -4.35
CA VAL A 297 2.88 21.07 -3.13
C VAL A 297 1.73 20.09 -3.40
N GLY A 298 1.49 19.20 -2.43
CA GLY A 298 0.36 18.29 -2.40
C GLY A 298 -0.29 18.26 -1.02
N MET A 299 -1.09 17.22 -0.78
CA MET A 299 -1.73 16.99 0.51
C MET A 299 -1.62 15.53 0.96
N ALA A 300 -1.74 15.33 2.27
CA ALA A 300 -1.96 14.02 2.87
C ALA A 300 -3.03 14.12 3.96
N LEU A 301 -3.81 13.06 4.10
CA LEU A 301 -4.70 12.83 5.23
C LEU A 301 -4.11 11.72 6.07
N MET A 302 -4.10 11.89 7.39
CA MET A 302 -3.68 10.86 8.33
C MET A 302 -4.74 10.64 9.42
N ALA A 303 -4.88 9.42 9.90
CA ALA A 303 -5.82 9.06 10.97
C ALA A 303 -5.32 7.81 11.73
N GLY A 304 -5.85 7.58 12.93
CA GLY A 304 -5.53 6.40 13.74
C GLY A 304 -4.08 6.32 14.21
N GLY A 305 -3.65 5.12 14.63
CA GLY A 305 -2.27 4.84 15.05
C GLY A 305 -1.81 5.60 16.29
N GLY A 306 -2.75 6.00 17.16
CA GLY A 306 -2.50 6.82 18.35
C GLY A 306 -2.06 8.26 18.04
N LEU A 307 -2.20 8.73 16.80
CA LEU A 307 -1.78 10.07 16.41
C LEU A 307 -2.66 11.15 17.03
N LYS A 308 -2.07 12.31 17.33
CA LYS A 308 -2.81 13.52 17.73
C LYS A 308 -3.61 14.07 16.55
N THR A 309 -4.86 13.66 16.42
CA THR A 309 -5.77 14.04 15.33
C THR A 309 -6.50 15.37 15.59
N GLY A 310 -7.32 15.82 14.65
CA GLY A 310 -8.15 17.03 14.79
C GLY A 310 -7.42 18.34 14.46
N GLN A 311 -6.40 18.26 13.60
CA GLN A 311 -5.55 19.40 13.28
C GLN A 311 -5.25 19.52 11.78
N VAL A 312 -4.89 20.74 11.37
CA VAL A 312 -4.39 21.05 10.04
C VAL A 312 -2.92 21.42 10.16
N ILE A 313 -2.05 20.72 9.45
CA ILE A 313 -0.61 20.92 9.48
C ILE A 313 -0.15 21.64 8.21
N GLY A 314 0.64 22.70 8.44
CA GLY A 314 1.23 23.51 7.39
C GLY A 314 0.31 24.57 6.81
N LYS A 315 0.84 25.31 5.85
CA LYS A 315 0.13 26.36 5.13
C LYS A 315 0.68 26.51 3.73
N THR A 316 -0.19 26.91 2.82
CA THR A 316 0.17 27.27 1.45
C THR A 316 -0.11 28.75 1.20
N ASP A 317 0.38 29.26 0.08
CA ASP A 317 -0.02 30.58 -0.40
C ASP A 317 -1.53 30.65 -0.68
N ARG A 318 -2.03 31.86 -1.00
CA ARG A 318 -3.46 32.10 -1.26
C ARG A 318 -4.01 31.28 -2.44
N LEU A 319 -3.15 30.77 -3.32
CA LEU A 319 -3.53 29.98 -4.48
C LEU A 319 -3.38 28.47 -4.23
N ALA A 320 -2.85 28.06 -3.08
CA ALA A 320 -2.38 26.71 -2.84
C ALA A 320 -1.29 26.25 -3.84
N ALA A 321 -0.45 27.16 -4.32
CA ALA A 321 0.60 26.87 -5.29
C ALA A 321 1.90 26.40 -4.62
N GLU A 322 2.26 26.98 -3.49
CA GLU A 322 3.48 26.63 -2.76
C GLU A 322 3.23 26.55 -1.25
N ALA A 323 4.00 25.70 -0.56
CA ALA A 323 4.01 25.65 0.90
C ALA A 323 4.74 26.88 1.45
N THR A 324 4.07 27.66 2.30
CA THR A 324 4.59 28.90 2.88
C THR A 324 5.02 28.74 4.33
N GLU A 325 4.39 27.83 5.07
CA GLU A 325 4.73 27.54 6.47
C GLU A 325 4.67 26.03 6.71
N ARG A 326 5.65 25.53 7.49
CA ARG A 326 5.77 24.13 7.90
C ARG A 326 5.59 23.16 6.72
N PRO A 327 6.51 23.15 5.74
CA PRO A 327 6.52 22.10 4.72
C PRO A 327 6.70 20.74 5.41
N VAL A 328 5.94 19.75 4.95
CA VAL A 328 6.05 18.36 5.41
C VAL A 328 6.58 17.54 4.24
N THR A 329 7.59 16.72 4.48
CA THR A 329 8.21 15.90 3.43
C THR A 329 7.69 14.46 3.44
N TYR A 330 7.77 13.75 2.31
CA TYR A 330 7.45 12.31 2.25
C TYR A 330 8.22 11.47 3.29
N PRO A 331 9.54 11.68 3.51
CA PRO A 331 10.26 11.05 4.61
C PRO A 331 9.67 11.29 6.01
N GLU A 332 9.15 12.48 6.31
CA GLU A 332 8.54 12.76 7.63
C GLU A 332 7.24 11.97 7.85
N VAL A 333 6.43 11.81 6.79
CA VAL A 333 5.22 10.97 6.85
C VAL A 333 5.62 9.51 7.10
N ILE A 334 6.58 8.98 6.34
CA ILE A 334 7.09 7.60 6.55
C ILE A 334 7.73 7.44 7.94
N ALA A 335 8.48 8.43 8.42
CA ALA A 335 9.03 8.44 9.77
C ALA A 335 7.94 8.39 10.85
N THR A 336 6.81 9.05 10.63
CA THR A 336 5.64 8.99 11.52
C THR A 336 5.05 7.58 11.54
N LEU A 337 4.95 6.91 10.40
CA LEU A 337 4.45 5.53 10.33
C LEU A 337 5.41 4.53 10.99
N TYR A 338 6.73 4.69 10.84
CA TYR A 338 7.70 3.88 11.59
C TYR A 338 7.58 4.10 13.09
N HIS A 339 7.35 5.34 13.54
CA HIS A 339 7.12 5.64 14.94
C HIS A 339 5.88 4.92 15.50
N CYS A 340 4.76 4.92 14.78
CA CYS A 340 3.56 4.15 15.16
C CYS A 340 3.84 2.65 15.28
N LEU A 341 4.78 2.12 14.50
CA LEU A 341 5.21 0.71 14.53
C LEU A 341 6.31 0.43 15.56
N GLY A 342 6.65 1.39 16.42
CA GLY A 342 7.67 1.24 17.46
C GLY A 342 9.12 1.19 16.93
N ILE A 343 9.35 1.59 15.69
CA ILE A 343 10.67 1.65 15.06
C ILE A 343 11.23 3.06 15.20
N ASP A 344 12.46 3.21 15.71
CA ASP A 344 13.13 4.52 15.80
C ASP A 344 13.33 5.09 14.39
N PRO A 345 12.58 6.14 13.99
CA PRO A 345 12.63 6.64 12.63
C PRO A 345 13.95 7.35 12.31
N ARG A 346 14.70 7.84 13.31
CA ARG A 346 15.95 8.58 13.07
C ARG A 346 17.16 7.68 13.08
N GLY A 347 17.20 6.71 14.00
CA GLY A 347 18.35 5.82 14.19
C GLY A 347 18.28 4.49 13.44
N ALA A 348 17.08 3.99 13.11
CA ALA A 348 16.97 2.68 12.49
C ALA A 348 17.63 2.62 11.10
N GLN A 349 18.35 1.53 10.88
CA GLN A 349 19.14 1.28 9.68
C GLN A 349 18.92 -0.13 9.16
N ILE A 350 19.09 -0.29 7.86
CA ILE A 350 19.20 -1.58 7.18
C ILE A 350 20.49 -1.60 6.36
N VAL A 351 21.20 -2.72 6.39
CA VAL A 351 22.43 -2.90 5.64
C VAL A 351 22.11 -3.23 4.18
N ASP A 352 22.73 -2.50 3.26
CA ASP A 352 22.60 -2.75 1.82
C ASP A 352 23.52 -3.89 1.33
N PRO A 353 23.38 -4.37 0.08
CA PRO A 353 24.21 -5.46 -0.44
C PRO A 353 25.72 -5.15 -0.53
N THR A 354 26.12 -3.88 -0.39
CA THR A 354 27.53 -3.45 -0.36
C THR A 354 28.08 -3.37 1.07
N GLY A 355 27.28 -3.75 2.08
CA GLY A 355 27.64 -3.71 3.49
C GLY A 355 27.47 -2.34 4.13
N ARG A 356 26.87 -1.35 3.45
CA ARG A 356 26.70 0.01 4.00
C ARG A 356 25.37 0.12 4.76
N PRO A 357 25.36 0.70 5.97
CA PRO A 357 24.11 1.02 6.66
C PRO A 357 23.35 2.13 5.94
N GLN A 358 22.05 1.92 5.73
CA GLN A 358 21.13 2.88 5.14
C GLN A 358 20.05 3.25 6.16
N TYR A 359 19.95 4.54 6.49
CA TYR A 359 18.86 5.05 7.34
C TYR A 359 17.50 4.87 6.66
N LEU A 360 16.50 4.48 7.44
CA LEU A 360 15.15 4.22 6.93
C LEU A 360 14.43 5.46 6.40
N THR A 361 14.79 6.64 6.88
CA THR A 361 14.10 7.92 6.60
C THR A 361 15.04 9.02 6.12
N GLY A 362 16.32 8.69 5.88
CA GLY A 362 17.34 9.69 5.54
C GLY A 362 17.61 10.71 6.67
N GLY A 363 17.27 10.36 7.91
CA GLY A 363 17.41 11.22 9.09
C GLY A 363 16.17 12.07 9.41
N ALA A 364 15.11 11.96 8.60
CA ALA A 364 13.84 12.63 8.90
C ALA A 364 13.23 12.10 10.21
N GLY A 365 12.67 13.00 11.01
CA GLY A 365 11.89 12.65 12.18
C GLY A 365 10.41 12.51 11.84
N PRO A 366 9.61 11.98 12.78
CA PRO A 366 8.16 12.00 12.64
C PRO A 366 7.66 13.45 12.61
N ILE A 367 6.45 13.64 12.09
CA ILE A 367 5.75 14.92 12.14
C ILE A 367 5.50 15.23 13.61
N ARG A 368 6.29 16.13 14.18
CA ARG A 368 6.32 16.44 15.61
C ARG A 368 4.96 16.82 16.20
N GLU A 369 4.08 17.38 15.38
CA GLU A 369 2.74 17.79 15.79
C GLU A 369 1.80 16.58 16.06
N LEU A 370 2.16 15.39 15.58
CA LEU A 370 1.33 14.18 15.67
C LEU A 370 1.69 13.23 16.80
N ILE A 371 2.88 13.39 17.39
CA ILE A 371 3.44 12.51 18.43
C ILE A 371 3.37 13.15 19.81
#